data_AF-A0A1Q6M4Z0-F1
#
_entry.id   AF-A0A1Q6M4Z0-F1
#
_cell.length_a   1.000
_cell.length_b   1.000
_cell.length_c   1.000
_cell.angle_alpha   90.00
_cell.angle_beta   90.00
_cell.angle_gamma   90.00
#
_symmetry.space_group_name_H-M   'P 1'
#
loop_
_entity.id
_entity.type
_entity.pdbx_description
1 polymer ?
#
loop_
_entity_poly.entity_id
_entity_poly.type
_entity_poly.pdbx_seq_one_letter_code
_entity_poly.pdbx_strand_id
1 'polypeptide(L)'
;MKPSDFQKTVQCRFESCLKKVVRHVVKDYQQKLKRRQEKETLFCELPEIVVENLAVWDDYETDYTIFNVCGYDIRVYDDELAEAL
;
A
#
# COMPACT_ATOMS: atom_id res chain seq x y z
N MET A 1 -15.71 -51.73 -8.37
CA MET A 1 -16.62 -52.06 -7.23
C MET A 1 -17.47 -50.85 -6.91
N LYS A 2 -18.75 -51.04 -6.56
CA LYS A 2 -19.56 -49.94 -6.02
C LYS A 2 -19.10 -49.65 -4.58
N PRO A 3 -18.97 -48.38 -4.18
CA PRO A 3 -18.59 -48.04 -2.81
C PRO A 3 -19.66 -48.51 -1.83
N SER A 4 -19.22 -48.98 -0.66
CA SER A 4 -20.12 -49.39 0.42
C SER A 4 -20.84 -48.18 1.01
N ASP A 5 -21.97 -48.41 1.68
CA ASP A 5 -22.74 -47.30 2.28
C ASP A 5 -21.98 -46.59 3.40
N PHE A 6 -21.05 -47.29 4.06
CA PHE A 6 -20.11 -46.66 4.98
C PHE A 6 -19.17 -45.68 4.26
N GLN A 7 -18.57 -46.10 3.14
CA GLN A 7 -17.68 -45.24 2.34
C GLN A 7 -18.42 -44.00 1.83
N LYS A 8 -19.67 -44.17 1.35
CA LYS A 8 -20.51 -43.03 0.94
C LYS A 8 -20.80 -42.08 2.10
N THR A 9 -21.06 -42.62 3.30
CA THR A 9 -21.31 -41.79 4.50
C THR A 9 -20.08 -40.96 4.87
N VAL A 10 -18.89 -41.56 4.85
CA VAL A 10 -17.63 -40.86 5.13
C VAL A 10 -17.39 -39.77 4.07
N GLN A 11 -17.59 -40.09 2.79
CA GLN A 11 -17.48 -39.13 1.70
C GLN A 11 -18.43 -37.93 1.87
N CYS A 12 -19.72 -38.18 2.15
CA CYS A 12 -20.70 -37.12 2.37
C CYS A 12 -20.32 -36.19 3.52
N ARG A 13 -19.78 -36.74 4.63
CA ARG A 13 -19.32 -35.93 5.77
C ARG A 13 -18.14 -35.04 5.40
N PHE A 14 -17.17 -35.60 4.67
CA PHE A 14 -16.03 -34.85 4.18
C PHE A 14 -16.45 -33.73 3.22
N GLU A 15 -17.29 -34.04 2.23
CA GLU A 15 -17.80 -33.04 1.28
C GLU A 15 -18.59 -31.93 1.96
N SER A 16 -19.42 -32.26 2.95
CA SER A 16 -20.17 -31.28 3.74
C SER A 16 -19.24 -30.36 4.53
N CYS A 17 -18.20 -30.92 5.15
CA CYS A 17 -17.17 -30.16 5.83
C CYS A 17 -16.46 -29.21 4.87
N LEU A 18 -15.99 -29.73 3.74
CA LEU A 18 -15.27 -28.96 2.73
C LEU A 18 -16.12 -27.81 2.17
N LYS A 19 -17.37 -28.08 1.80
CA LYS A 19 -18.32 -27.05 1.32
C LYS A 19 -18.55 -25.96 2.37
N LYS A 20 -18.68 -26.32 3.66
CA LYS A 20 -18.83 -25.35 4.75
C LYS A 20 -17.57 -24.50 4.91
N VAL A 21 -16.40 -25.11 4.95
CA VAL A 21 -15.12 -24.39 5.12
C VAL A 21 -14.92 -23.41 3.96
N VAL A 22 -15.05 -23.86 2.72
CA VAL A 22 -14.88 -23.01 1.53
C VAL A 22 -15.86 -21.83 1.56
N ARG A 23 -17.14 -22.08 1.89
CA ARG A 23 -18.14 -21.01 2.01
C ARG A 23 -17.76 -19.95 3.05
N HIS A 24 -17.26 -20.36 4.21
CA HIS A 24 -16.85 -19.41 5.25
C HIS A 24 -15.59 -18.64 4.86
N VAL A 25 -14.60 -19.28 4.23
CA VAL A 25 -13.40 -18.60 3.74
C VAL A 25 -13.76 -17.51 2.73
N VAL A 26 -14.63 -17.82 1.76
CA VAL A 26 -15.10 -16.84 0.77
C VAL A 26 -15.86 -15.70 1.45
N LYS A 27 -16.75 -16.02 2.40
CA LYS A 27 -17.52 -15.02 3.13
C LYS A 27 -16.62 -14.09 3.94
N ASP A 28 -15.65 -14.64 4.67
CA ASP A 28 -14.72 -13.87 5.49
C ASP A 28 -13.84 -12.96 4.62
N TYR A 29 -13.40 -13.45 3.46
CA TYR A 29 -12.67 -12.65 2.49
C TYR A 29 -13.50 -11.47 2.00
N GLN A 30 -14.73 -11.72 1.54
CA GLN A 30 -15.63 -10.67 1.07
C GLN A 30 -15.95 -9.65 2.15
N GLN A 31 -16.17 -10.09 3.39
CA GLN A 31 -16.44 -9.19 4.51
C GLN A 31 -15.22 -8.31 4.84
N LYS A 32 -14.00 -8.87 4.82
CA LYS A 32 -12.76 -8.11 5.00
C LYS A 32 -12.52 -7.13 3.86
N LEU A 33 -12.84 -7.51 2.63
CA LEU A 33 -12.70 -6.65 1.46
C LEU A 33 -13.65 -5.45 1.56
N LYS A 34 -14.93 -5.71 1.87
CA LYS A 34 -15.94 -4.65 2.06
C LYS A 34 -15.54 -3.69 3.18
N ARG A 35 -15.10 -4.21 4.34
CA ARG A 35 -14.64 -3.37 5.46
C ARG A 35 -13.44 -2.49 5.08
N ARG A 36 -12.50 -3.00 4.27
CA ARG A 36 -11.37 -2.22 3.78
C ARG A 36 -11.85 -1.13 2.84
N GLN A 37 -12.68 -1.47 1.86
CA GLN A 37 -13.24 -0.48 0.94
C GLN A 37 -14.06 0.63 1.63
N GLU A 38 -14.74 0.33 2.73
CA GLU A 38 -15.48 1.34 3.52
C GLU A 38 -14.57 2.27 4.36
N LYS A 39 -13.32 1.89 4.60
CA LYS A 39 -12.43 2.59 5.55
C LYS A 39 -11.12 3.10 4.94
N GLU A 40 -10.70 2.50 3.84
CA GLU A 40 -9.45 2.76 3.15
C GLU A 40 -9.77 3.35 1.78
N THR A 41 -8.98 4.34 1.38
CA THR A 41 -8.98 4.90 0.03
C THR A 41 -7.66 4.51 -0.61
N LEU A 42 -7.67 4.13 -1.89
CA LEU A 42 -6.43 3.84 -2.59
C LEU A 42 -5.59 5.10 -2.67
N PHE A 43 -4.26 4.97 -2.52
CA PHE A 43 -3.37 6.11 -2.59
C PHE A 43 -3.50 6.89 -3.92
N CYS A 44 -3.71 6.18 -5.03
CA CYS A 44 -3.94 6.79 -6.35
C CYS A 44 -5.30 7.49 -6.50
N GLU A 45 -6.24 7.26 -5.60
CA GLU A 45 -7.55 7.91 -5.57
C GLU A 45 -7.57 9.11 -4.60
N LEU A 46 -6.48 9.34 -3.86
CA LEU A 46 -6.39 10.49 -2.97
C LEU A 46 -6.27 11.79 -3.78
N PRO A 47 -6.93 12.87 -3.33
CA PRO A 47 -6.73 14.19 -3.92
C PRO A 47 -5.28 14.64 -3.83
N GLU A 48 -4.79 15.32 -4.87
CA GLU A 48 -3.40 15.79 -4.96
C GLU A 48 -3.01 16.68 -3.77
N ILE A 49 -3.91 17.56 -3.34
CA ILE A 49 -3.74 18.37 -2.11
C ILE A 49 -3.48 17.53 -0.85
N VAL A 50 -4.10 16.36 -0.72
CA VAL A 50 -3.85 15.48 0.43
C VAL A 50 -2.50 14.80 0.30
N VAL A 51 -2.14 14.38 -0.91
CA VAL A 51 -0.85 13.75 -1.22
C VAL A 51 0.31 14.73 -0.99
N GLU A 52 0.19 15.97 -1.45
CA GLU A 52 1.17 17.04 -1.26
C GLU A 52 1.39 17.33 0.23
N ASN A 53 0.31 17.35 1.04
CA ASN A 53 0.43 17.55 2.49
C ASN A 53 1.11 16.39 3.22
N LEU A 54 1.16 15.20 2.61
CA LEU A 54 1.88 14.04 3.14
C LEU A 54 3.32 13.97 2.63
N ALA A 55 3.65 14.74 1.60
CA ALA A 55 4.99 14.77 1.03
C ALA A 55 5.95 15.42 2.03
N VAL A 56 7.07 14.75 2.25
CA VAL A 56 8.22 15.31 2.96
C VAL A 56 9.28 15.58 1.89
N TRP A 57 9.72 16.83 1.81
CA TRP A 57 10.83 17.23 0.99
C TRP A 57 12.09 17.12 1.83
N ASP A 58 13.03 16.30 1.39
CA ASP A 58 14.36 16.24 1.97
C ASP A 58 15.21 17.33 1.33
N ASP A 59 15.96 18.08 2.14
CA ASP A 59 16.95 19.04 1.66
C ASP A 59 18.31 18.34 1.57
N TYR A 60 18.82 18.11 0.35
CA TYR A 60 20.16 17.56 0.13
C TYR A 60 21.16 18.67 -0.17
N GLU A 61 22.42 18.49 0.24
CA GLU A 61 23.49 19.46 -0.10
C GLU A 61 23.69 19.61 -1.60
N THR A 62 23.35 18.57 -2.39
CA THR A 62 23.38 18.60 -3.85
C THR A 62 22.35 19.53 -4.47
N ASP A 63 21.33 19.93 -3.71
CA ASP A 63 20.27 20.82 -4.18
C ASP A 63 20.72 22.29 -4.12
N TYR A 64 21.92 22.55 -3.61
CA TYR A 64 22.45 23.90 -3.46
C TYR A 64 23.88 23.99 -4.00
N THR A 65 24.17 25.12 -4.64
CA THR A 65 25.57 25.54 -4.82
C THR A 65 26.01 26.28 -3.56
N ILE A 66 27.14 25.85 -2.99
CA ILE A 66 27.69 26.40 -1.74
C ILE A 66 28.84 27.35 -2.04
N PHE A 67 28.72 28.60 -1.60
CA PHE A 67 29.75 29.62 -1.70
C PHE A 67 30.31 29.96 -0.33
N ASN A 68 31.64 30.00 -0.19
CA ASN A 68 32.27 30.50 1.02
C ASN A 68 32.57 32.00 0.88
N VAL A 69 31.85 32.84 1.62
CA VAL A 69 32.00 34.30 1.59
C VAL A 69 32.34 34.78 2.98
N CYS A 70 33.51 35.41 3.13
CA CYS A 70 34.01 35.91 4.42
C CYS A 70 34.04 34.84 5.53
N GLY A 71 34.24 33.56 5.19
CA GLY A 71 34.25 32.45 6.14
C GLY A 71 32.87 31.88 6.48
N TYR A 72 31.80 32.34 5.84
CA TYR A 72 30.45 31.78 5.98
C TYR A 72 30.04 31.02 4.72
N ASP A 73 29.37 29.89 4.90
CA ASP A 73 28.83 29.08 3.80
C ASP A 73 27.42 29.56 3.45
N ILE A 74 27.27 30.08 2.23
CA ILE A 74 26.01 30.56 1.67
C ILE A 74 25.49 29.51 0.69
N ARG A 75 24.25 29.06 0.89
CA ARG A 75 23.57 28.06 0.05
C ARG A 75 22.66 28.76 -0.95
N VAL A 76 22.86 28.53 -2.24
CA VAL A 76 22.04 29.07 -3.33
C VAL A 76 21.36 27.92 -4.04
N TYR A 77 20.03 27.93 -4.07
CA TYR A 77 19.20 26.87 -4.68
C TYR A 77 19.00 27.09 -6.19
N ASP A 78 18.91 28.35 -6.62
CA ASP A 78 18.62 28.69 -8.00
C ASP A 78 19.90 28.64 -8.84
N ASP A 79 19.90 27.79 -9.86
CA ASP A 79 21.08 27.55 -10.70
C ASP A 79 21.50 28.79 -11.52
N GLU A 80 20.53 29.56 -12.04
CA GLU A 80 20.81 30.76 -12.81
C GLU A 80 21.42 31.86 -11.91
N LEU A 81 20.89 31.99 -10.70
CA LEU A 81 21.44 32.89 -9.69
C LEU A 81 22.83 32.44 -9.24
N ALA A 82 23.05 31.14 -9.06
CA ALA A 82 24.34 30.59 -8.68
C ALA A 82 25.40 30.83 -9.76
N GLU A 83 25.06 30.70 -11.05
CA GLU A 83 25.99 30.99 -12.16
C GLU A 83 26.36 32.48 -12.26
N ALA A 84 25.46 33.38 -11.84
CA ALA A 84 25.68 34.81 -11.88
C ALA A 84 26.52 35.39 -10.72
N LEU A 85 26.73 34.63 -9.63
CA LEU A 85 27.44 35.05 -8.41
C LEU A 85 28.91 34.60 -8.39
#